data_AF-A0A158KW34-F1
#
_entry.id   AF-A0A158KW34-F1
#
_cell.length_a   1.000
_cell.length_b   1.000
_cell.length_c   1.000
_cell.angle_alpha   90.00
_cell.angle_beta   90.00
_cell.angle_gamma   90.00
#
_symmetry.space_group_name_H-M   'P 1'
#
loop_
_entity.id
_entity.type
_entity.pdbx_description
1 polymer ?
#
loop_
_entity_poly.entity_id
_entity_poly.type
_entity_poly.pdbx_seq_one_letter_code
_entity_poly.pdbx_strand_id
1 'polypeptide(L)'
;MRLADFILRDMEPIAAHWEAFASTLLPAAEHMESLALREQVEQILRGVASDLCTSQTREAQREKSMGRGSGLIDPTEETAAQKHGVLRARSGFSVSQLAAEYRALRASVLRLWMDDCYPEGPDLDDLIRFNEAIDQALAESVTSFSAQVEQNRNLLLGMLGHDMRSPLQAIQVTASCLALLNAGEQVSKAASRLIRSGARMQGLLDDLTQFNRTKLGLGINVTPTDVNLADVLADEVDELRAIHPDRQIELNVSGDLQGDWDGPRLQQLLGNLVLNAIKYGAQDTPVRVTVTCDVTHVHIDVSNRGAVIESATLGRIFNPLMRGPGRRSEDERAGSLGLGLYIASEIAKAHSGSIETRSSDTETTFSVSLPRMHDRSC
;
A
#
# COMPACT_ATOMS: atom_id res chain seq x y z
N MET A 1 -8.90 -36.59 -30.46
CA MET A 1 -9.93 -35.59 -30.09
C MET A 1 -9.23 -34.33 -29.58
N ARG A 2 -9.78 -33.12 -29.81
CA ARG A 2 -9.20 -31.86 -29.29
C ARG A 2 -9.32 -31.81 -27.76
N LEU A 3 -8.34 -31.23 -27.09
CA LEU A 3 -8.30 -31.16 -25.62
C LEU A 3 -9.43 -30.30 -25.03
N ALA A 4 -9.86 -29.25 -25.75
CA ALA A 4 -10.99 -28.42 -25.31
C ALA A 4 -12.29 -29.23 -25.18
N ASP A 5 -12.58 -30.09 -26.17
CA ASP A 5 -13.77 -30.94 -26.18
C ASP A 5 -13.71 -31.99 -25.06
N PHE A 6 -12.52 -32.56 -24.82
CA PHE A 6 -12.27 -33.47 -23.72
C PHE A 6 -12.58 -32.83 -22.36
N ILE A 7 -12.04 -31.64 -22.08
CA ILE A 7 -12.23 -30.94 -20.81
C ILE A 7 -13.72 -30.68 -20.54
N LEU A 8 -14.48 -30.29 -21.57
CA LEU A 8 -15.91 -30.00 -21.42
C LEU A 8 -16.75 -31.28 -21.22
N ARG A 9 -16.34 -32.40 -21.82
CA ARG A 9 -16.99 -33.71 -21.70
C ARG A 9 -16.69 -34.38 -20.36
N ASP A 10 -15.44 -34.37 -19.92
CA ASP A 10 -14.92 -35.10 -18.75
C ASP A 10 -14.71 -34.21 -17.52
N MET A 11 -15.50 -33.15 -17.40
CA MET A 11 -15.41 -32.16 -16.33
C MET A 11 -15.51 -32.78 -14.93
N GLU A 12 -16.48 -33.67 -14.71
CA GLU A 12 -16.74 -34.28 -13.40
C GLU A 12 -15.58 -35.19 -12.93
N PRO A 13 -15.05 -36.11 -13.76
CA PRO A 13 -13.88 -36.90 -13.39
C PRO A 13 -12.65 -36.05 -13.06
N ILE A 14 -12.42 -34.97 -13.83
CA ILE A 14 -11.32 -34.03 -13.59
C ILE A 14 -11.50 -33.32 -12.24
N ALA A 15 -12.70 -32.79 -11.98
CA ALA A 15 -13.02 -32.09 -10.75
C ALA A 15 -12.91 -32.99 -9.52
N ALA A 16 -13.39 -34.24 -9.61
CA ALA A 16 -13.30 -35.23 -8.53
C ALA A 16 -11.84 -35.57 -8.18
N HIS A 17 -10.98 -35.79 -9.18
CA HIS A 17 -9.56 -36.05 -8.96
C HIS A 17 -8.85 -34.86 -8.32
N TRP A 18 -9.17 -33.63 -8.76
CA TRP A 18 -8.59 -32.42 -8.19
C TRP A 18 -9.06 -32.18 -6.75
N GLU A 19 -10.34 -32.38 -6.47
CA GLU A 19 -10.90 -32.24 -5.12
C GLU A 19 -10.22 -33.20 -4.14
N ALA A 20 -10.07 -34.48 -4.52
CA ALA A 20 -9.40 -35.47 -3.70
C ALA A 20 -7.97 -35.03 -3.31
N PHE A 21 -7.27 -34.32 -4.19
CA PHE A 21 -5.98 -33.71 -3.86
C PHE A 21 -6.14 -32.48 -2.97
N ALA A 22 -7.04 -31.54 -3.30
CA ALA A 22 -7.24 -30.30 -2.56
C ALA A 22 -7.59 -30.56 -1.08
N SER A 23 -8.41 -31.57 -0.81
CA SER A 23 -8.76 -32.00 0.55
C SER A 23 -7.57 -32.48 1.40
N THR A 24 -6.42 -32.79 0.79
CA THR A 24 -5.21 -33.18 1.54
C THR A 24 -4.41 -31.99 2.09
N LEU A 25 -4.73 -30.75 1.67
CA LEU A 25 -3.98 -29.55 2.01
C LEU A 25 -4.40 -28.96 3.37
N LEU A 26 -4.31 -29.77 4.43
CA LEU A 26 -4.65 -29.36 5.80
C LEU A 26 -3.58 -28.43 6.42
N PRO A 27 -3.97 -27.52 7.34
CA PRO A 27 -5.33 -27.29 7.85
C PRO A 27 -6.19 -26.38 6.95
N ALA A 28 -5.62 -25.79 5.89
CA ALA A 28 -6.31 -24.80 5.07
C ALA A 28 -7.58 -25.36 4.37
N ALA A 29 -7.58 -26.66 4.05
CA ALA A 29 -8.72 -27.35 3.46
C ALA A 29 -9.82 -27.79 4.46
N GLU A 30 -9.62 -27.62 5.77
CA GLU A 30 -10.49 -28.22 6.81
C GLU A 30 -11.93 -27.72 6.78
N HIS A 31 -12.15 -26.46 6.38
CA HIS A 31 -13.47 -25.81 6.40
C HIS A 31 -14.09 -25.67 5.01
N MET A 32 -13.57 -26.38 4.01
CA MET A 32 -13.99 -26.21 2.62
C MET A 32 -15.15 -27.14 2.27
N GLU A 33 -16.26 -26.57 1.81
CA GLU A 33 -17.38 -27.35 1.28
C GLU A 33 -17.04 -27.93 -0.10
N SER A 34 -17.22 -29.24 -0.25
CA SER A 34 -16.99 -30.03 -1.48
C SER A 34 -17.65 -29.40 -2.73
N LEU A 35 -18.90 -28.93 -2.59
CA LEU A 35 -19.64 -28.33 -3.70
C LEU A 35 -19.00 -27.03 -4.22
N ALA A 36 -18.56 -26.16 -3.30
CA ALA A 36 -17.90 -24.90 -3.65
C ALA A 36 -16.54 -25.13 -4.33
N LEU A 37 -15.80 -26.15 -3.88
CA LEU A 37 -14.55 -26.56 -4.51
C LEU A 37 -14.74 -26.99 -5.97
N ARG A 38 -15.75 -27.83 -6.22
CA ARG A 38 -16.05 -28.34 -7.57
C ARG A 38 -16.49 -27.24 -8.51
N GLU A 39 -17.42 -26.39 -8.10
CA GLU A 39 -17.92 -25.29 -8.94
C GLU A 39 -16.77 -24.37 -9.42
N GLN A 40 -15.79 -24.11 -8.56
CA GLN A 40 -14.65 -23.25 -8.87
C GLN A 40 -13.69 -23.85 -9.88
N VAL A 41 -13.30 -25.11 -9.70
CA VAL A 41 -12.40 -25.77 -10.64
C VAL A 41 -13.06 -25.93 -12.01
N GLU A 42 -14.38 -26.16 -12.04
CA GLU A 42 -15.14 -26.18 -13.29
C GLU A 42 -15.11 -24.84 -14.03
N GLN A 43 -15.22 -23.71 -13.31
CA GLN A 43 -15.12 -22.39 -13.95
C GLN A 43 -13.72 -22.13 -14.54
N ILE A 44 -12.66 -22.53 -13.83
CA ILE A 44 -11.29 -22.45 -14.35
C ILE A 44 -11.15 -23.29 -15.62
N LEU A 45 -11.64 -24.54 -15.59
CA LEU A 45 -11.60 -25.46 -16.74
C LEU A 45 -12.40 -24.94 -17.94
N ARG A 46 -13.56 -24.32 -17.72
CA ARG A 46 -14.33 -23.65 -18.78
C ARG A 46 -13.55 -22.48 -19.39
N GLY A 47 -12.88 -21.69 -18.57
CA GLY A 47 -11.99 -20.61 -19.04
C GLY A 47 -10.84 -21.15 -19.90
N VAL A 48 -10.20 -22.22 -19.46
CA VAL A 48 -9.12 -22.90 -20.21
C VAL A 48 -9.63 -23.50 -21.52
N ALA A 49 -10.77 -24.19 -21.52
CA ALA A 49 -11.37 -24.75 -22.73
C ALA A 49 -11.78 -23.67 -23.73
N SER A 50 -12.31 -22.54 -23.26
CA SER A 50 -12.63 -21.38 -24.10
C SER A 50 -11.37 -20.81 -24.75
N ASP A 51 -10.30 -20.62 -23.97
CA ASP A 51 -9.01 -20.15 -24.48
C ASP A 51 -8.42 -21.09 -25.55
N LEU A 52 -8.49 -22.40 -25.35
CA LEU A 52 -8.04 -23.41 -26.32
C LEU A 52 -8.78 -23.33 -27.67
N CYS A 53 -10.03 -22.87 -27.69
CA CYS A 53 -10.83 -22.72 -28.90
C CYS A 53 -10.52 -21.43 -29.69
N THR A 54 -9.82 -20.47 -29.10
CA THR A 54 -9.47 -19.21 -29.79
C THR A 54 -8.39 -19.43 -30.85
N SER A 55 -8.29 -18.56 -31.86
CA SER A 55 -7.12 -18.55 -32.76
C SER A 55 -6.01 -17.68 -32.18
N GLN A 56 -4.76 -18.15 -32.30
CA GLN A 56 -3.60 -17.47 -31.73
C GLN A 56 -2.47 -17.41 -32.76
N THR A 57 -1.86 -16.23 -32.93
CA THR A 57 -0.66 -16.07 -33.77
C THR A 57 0.59 -16.48 -32.97
N ARG A 58 1.69 -16.79 -33.66
CA ARG A 58 2.99 -17.08 -32.99
C ARG A 58 3.49 -15.94 -32.11
N GLU A 59 3.19 -14.69 -32.48
CA GLU A 59 3.54 -13.51 -31.68
C GLU A 59 2.68 -13.44 -30.41
N ALA A 60 1.36 -13.63 -30.52
CA ALA A 60 0.47 -13.69 -29.37
C ALA A 60 0.83 -14.86 -28.42
N GLN A 61 1.25 -15.99 -28.98
CA GLN A 61 1.78 -17.13 -28.22
C GLN A 61 3.04 -16.77 -27.44
N ARG A 62 3.99 -16.10 -28.10
CA ARG A 62 5.22 -15.63 -27.46
C ARG A 62 4.95 -14.64 -26.34
N GLU A 63 4.09 -13.63 -26.56
CA GLU A 63 3.76 -12.66 -25.51
C GLU A 63 3.04 -13.32 -24.32
N LYS A 64 2.11 -14.24 -24.58
CA LYS A 64 1.42 -15.01 -23.52
C LYS A 64 2.40 -15.83 -22.69
N SER A 65 3.38 -16.49 -23.33
CA SER A 65 4.44 -17.24 -22.62
C SER A 65 5.33 -16.36 -21.72
N MET A 66 5.42 -15.05 -22.00
CA MET A 66 6.14 -14.08 -21.19
C MET A 66 5.26 -13.39 -20.13
N GLY A 67 4.00 -13.81 -19.97
CA GLY A 67 3.03 -13.18 -19.08
C GLY A 67 2.54 -11.82 -19.56
N ARG A 68 2.72 -11.51 -20.84
CA ARG A 68 2.30 -10.24 -21.50
C ARG A 68 1.12 -10.42 -22.45
N GLY A 69 0.49 -11.60 -22.42
CA GLY A 69 -0.69 -11.88 -23.23
C GLY A 69 -1.80 -10.89 -22.90
N SER A 70 -2.44 -10.33 -23.94
CA SER A 70 -3.65 -9.54 -23.75
C SER A 70 -4.73 -10.49 -23.22
N GLY A 71 -5.07 -10.37 -21.93
CA GLY A 71 -6.19 -11.08 -21.33
C GLY A 71 -7.50 -10.75 -22.05
N LEU A 72 -8.51 -11.60 -21.80
CA LEU A 72 -9.86 -11.55 -22.36
C LEU A 72 -10.51 -10.15 -22.43
N ILE A 73 -11.56 -10.08 -23.25
CA ILE A 73 -12.24 -8.94 -23.91
C ILE A 73 -12.72 -7.80 -22.98
N ASP A 74 -12.65 -7.95 -21.66
CA ASP A 74 -13.06 -6.91 -20.71
C ASP A 74 -12.15 -6.86 -19.46
N PRO A 75 -11.35 -5.80 -19.26
CA PRO A 75 -10.52 -5.63 -18.06
C PRO A 75 -11.32 -5.38 -16.77
N THR A 76 -12.66 -5.31 -16.83
CA THR A 76 -13.52 -5.06 -15.67
C THR A 76 -14.11 -6.32 -15.03
N GLU A 77 -14.07 -7.49 -15.69
CA GLU A 77 -14.57 -8.74 -15.14
C GLU A 77 -13.44 -9.60 -14.53
N GLU A 78 -13.57 -9.93 -13.24
CA GLU A 78 -12.65 -10.86 -12.59
C GLU A 78 -12.74 -12.27 -13.19
N THR A 79 -11.60 -12.83 -13.60
CA THR A 79 -11.51 -14.19 -14.11
C THR A 79 -11.77 -15.23 -13.02
N ALA A 80 -12.17 -16.44 -13.41
CA ALA A 80 -12.33 -17.56 -12.46
C ALA A 80 -11.04 -17.84 -11.67
N ALA A 81 -9.88 -17.68 -12.32
CA ALA A 81 -8.58 -17.82 -11.70
C ALA A 81 -8.29 -16.74 -10.65
N GLN A 82 -8.59 -15.46 -10.96
CA GLN A 82 -8.47 -14.37 -9.99
C GLN A 82 -9.36 -14.62 -8.75
N LYS A 83 -10.62 -15.00 -8.97
CA LYS A 83 -11.57 -15.35 -7.89
C LYS A 83 -11.07 -16.51 -7.03
N HIS A 84 -10.50 -17.54 -7.65
CA HIS A 84 -9.90 -18.68 -6.97
C HIS A 84 -8.74 -18.24 -6.06
N GLY A 85 -7.82 -17.41 -6.58
CA GLY A 85 -6.72 -16.84 -5.81
C GLY A 85 -7.20 -16.08 -4.56
N VAL A 86 -8.22 -15.23 -4.72
CA VAL A 86 -8.83 -14.48 -3.60
C VAL A 86 -9.43 -15.41 -2.55
N LEU A 87 -10.19 -16.43 -2.96
CA LEU A 87 -10.80 -17.36 -2.00
C LEU A 87 -9.72 -18.14 -1.22
N ARG A 88 -8.67 -18.60 -1.89
CA ARG A 88 -7.57 -19.33 -1.24
C ARG A 88 -6.84 -18.47 -0.22
N ALA A 89 -6.63 -17.19 -0.51
CA ALA A 89 -6.07 -16.25 0.47
C ALA A 89 -6.98 -16.12 1.71
N ARG A 90 -8.30 -16.02 1.53
CA ARG A 90 -9.27 -15.93 2.64
C ARG A 90 -9.36 -17.22 3.46
N SER A 91 -9.12 -18.36 2.81
CA SER A 91 -9.14 -19.68 3.44
C SER A 91 -7.81 -20.05 4.11
N GLY A 92 -6.82 -19.16 4.12
CA GLY A 92 -5.54 -19.37 4.83
C GLY A 92 -4.55 -20.27 4.08
N PHE A 93 -4.71 -20.46 2.78
CA PHE A 93 -3.73 -21.18 1.97
C PHE A 93 -2.41 -20.40 1.90
N SER A 94 -1.31 -21.12 1.68
CA SER A 94 -0.05 -20.54 1.21
C SER A 94 0.01 -20.50 -0.33
N VAL A 95 0.87 -19.64 -0.88
CA VAL A 95 1.15 -19.60 -2.33
C VAL A 95 1.61 -20.96 -2.85
N SER A 96 2.38 -21.70 -2.06
CA SER A 96 2.84 -23.05 -2.43
C SER A 96 1.70 -24.07 -2.53
N GLN A 97 0.70 -23.97 -1.66
CA GLN A 97 -0.51 -24.82 -1.73
C GLN A 97 -1.37 -24.45 -2.93
N LEU A 98 -1.57 -23.15 -3.21
CA LEU A 98 -2.25 -22.68 -4.42
C LEU A 98 -1.57 -23.21 -5.69
N ALA A 99 -0.24 -23.10 -5.78
CA ALA A 99 0.52 -23.64 -6.91
C ALA A 99 0.44 -25.19 -6.99
N ALA A 100 0.29 -25.87 -5.85
CA ALA A 100 0.11 -27.32 -5.82
C ALA A 100 -1.25 -27.74 -6.41
N GLU A 101 -2.33 -26.99 -6.15
CA GLU A 101 -3.65 -27.24 -6.76
C GLU A 101 -3.61 -27.15 -8.29
N TYR A 102 -2.94 -26.15 -8.85
CA TYR A 102 -2.78 -26.02 -10.31
C TYR A 102 -1.92 -27.14 -10.90
N ARG A 103 -0.87 -27.57 -10.19
CA ARG A 103 -0.07 -28.74 -10.60
C ARG A 103 -0.89 -30.02 -10.61
N ALA A 104 -1.74 -30.23 -9.60
CA ALA A 104 -2.64 -31.37 -9.51
C ALA A 104 -3.68 -31.34 -10.63
N LEU A 105 -4.31 -30.18 -10.88
CA LEU A 105 -5.28 -30.00 -11.96
C LEU A 105 -4.67 -30.35 -13.32
N ARG A 106 -3.49 -29.77 -13.63
CA ARG A 106 -2.76 -30.06 -14.87
C ARG A 106 -2.46 -31.55 -15.02
N ALA A 107 -1.97 -32.19 -13.95
CA ALA A 107 -1.66 -33.62 -13.98
C ALA A 107 -2.90 -34.49 -14.20
N SER A 108 -4.05 -34.13 -13.62
CA SER A 108 -5.31 -34.84 -13.79
C SER A 108 -5.81 -34.75 -15.23
N VAL A 109 -5.87 -33.53 -15.79
CA VAL A 109 -6.33 -33.31 -17.18
C VAL A 109 -5.44 -34.06 -18.16
N LEU A 110 -4.12 -33.88 -18.08
CA LEU A 110 -3.19 -34.50 -19.04
C LEU A 110 -3.23 -36.02 -18.97
N ARG A 111 -3.31 -36.60 -17.77
CA ARG A 111 -3.35 -38.07 -17.62
C ARG A 111 -4.61 -38.66 -18.21
N LEU A 112 -5.78 -38.12 -17.85
CA LEU A 112 -7.06 -38.62 -18.36
C LEU A 112 -7.18 -38.43 -19.88
N TRP A 113 -6.66 -37.31 -20.42
CA TRP A 113 -6.69 -37.06 -21.85
C TRP A 113 -5.74 -37.96 -22.65
N MET A 114 -4.54 -38.23 -22.12
CA MET A 114 -3.61 -39.18 -22.74
C MET A 114 -4.21 -40.59 -22.84
N ASP A 115 -4.92 -41.03 -21.79
CA ASP A 115 -5.58 -42.34 -21.77
C ASP A 115 -6.73 -42.40 -22.80
N ASP A 116 -7.49 -41.31 -22.96
CA ASP A 116 -8.60 -41.20 -23.92
C ASP A 116 -8.14 -41.10 -25.39
N CYS A 117 -6.94 -40.56 -25.62
CA CYS A 117 -6.36 -40.44 -26.97
C CYS A 117 -5.65 -41.72 -27.47
N TYR A 118 -5.66 -42.81 -26.71
CA TYR A 118 -5.01 -44.06 -27.14
C TYR A 118 -5.80 -44.73 -28.29
N PRO A 119 -5.14 -45.19 -29.38
CA PRO A 119 -3.69 -45.24 -29.63
C PRO A 119 -3.12 -44.07 -30.45
N GLU A 120 -3.95 -43.13 -30.92
CA GLU A 120 -3.55 -42.05 -31.85
C GLU A 120 -2.60 -41.01 -31.20
N GLY A 121 -2.68 -40.84 -29.88
CA GLY A 121 -1.86 -39.92 -29.10
C GLY A 121 -2.42 -38.48 -29.07
N PRO A 122 -1.98 -37.65 -28.10
CA PRO A 122 -2.45 -36.28 -27.95
C PRO A 122 -1.87 -35.33 -29.01
N ASP A 123 -2.64 -34.30 -29.36
CA ASP A 123 -2.20 -33.20 -30.23
C ASP A 123 -1.19 -32.29 -29.50
N LEU A 124 -0.01 -32.08 -30.10
CA LEU A 124 1.08 -31.31 -29.49
C LEU A 124 0.74 -29.82 -29.34
N ASP A 125 -0.03 -29.24 -30.27
CA ASP A 125 -0.42 -27.84 -30.19
C ASP A 125 -1.41 -27.63 -29.04
N ASP A 126 -2.37 -28.53 -28.84
CA ASP A 126 -3.27 -28.52 -27.68
C ASP A 126 -2.51 -28.68 -26.36
N LEU A 127 -1.47 -29.52 -26.30
CA LEU A 127 -0.60 -29.63 -25.12
C LEU A 127 0.08 -28.30 -24.77
N ILE A 128 0.66 -27.63 -25.77
CA ILE A 128 1.37 -26.37 -25.56
C ILE A 128 0.37 -25.29 -25.10
N ARG A 129 -0.75 -25.15 -25.82
CA ARG A 129 -1.77 -24.14 -25.48
C ARG A 129 -2.40 -24.37 -24.11
N PHE A 130 -2.60 -25.62 -23.71
CA PHE A 130 -3.11 -25.93 -22.38
C PHE A 130 -2.14 -25.55 -21.28
N ASN A 131 -0.83 -25.82 -21.46
CA ASN A 131 0.17 -25.38 -20.49
C ASN A 131 0.19 -23.85 -20.37
N GLU A 132 0.13 -23.12 -21.48
CA GLU A 132 0.04 -21.66 -21.47
C GLU A 132 -1.22 -21.15 -20.75
N ALA A 133 -2.38 -21.76 -20.99
CA ALA A 133 -3.63 -21.39 -20.33
C ALA A 133 -3.59 -21.65 -18.82
N ILE A 134 -3.01 -22.78 -18.39
CA ILE A 134 -2.83 -23.11 -16.97
C ILE A 134 -1.83 -22.17 -16.30
N ASP A 135 -0.70 -21.88 -16.94
CA ASP A 135 0.32 -20.99 -16.38
C ASP A 135 -0.21 -19.55 -16.28
N GLN A 136 -1.02 -19.10 -17.24
CA GLN A 136 -1.74 -17.82 -17.17
C GLN A 136 -2.72 -17.79 -15.99
N ALA A 137 -3.58 -18.80 -15.84
CA ALA A 137 -4.52 -18.89 -14.73
C ALA A 137 -3.81 -18.94 -13.36
N LEU A 138 -2.68 -19.66 -13.27
CA LEU A 138 -1.86 -19.66 -12.06
C LEU A 138 -1.28 -18.28 -11.76
N ALA A 139 -0.73 -17.57 -12.75
CA ALA A 139 -0.17 -16.23 -12.57
C ALA A 139 -1.23 -15.22 -12.10
N GLU A 140 -2.42 -15.26 -12.69
CA GLU A 140 -3.58 -14.45 -12.27
C GLU A 140 -3.97 -14.76 -10.82
N SER A 141 -4.09 -16.04 -10.47
CA SER A 141 -4.45 -16.49 -9.12
C SER A 141 -3.42 -16.04 -8.09
N VAL A 142 -2.13 -16.18 -8.38
CA VAL A 142 -1.03 -15.78 -7.48
C VAL A 142 -1.02 -14.27 -7.26
N THR A 143 -1.30 -13.50 -8.31
CA THR A 143 -1.38 -12.03 -8.23
C THR A 143 -2.53 -11.61 -7.32
N SER A 144 -3.75 -12.11 -7.57
CA SER A 144 -4.93 -11.77 -6.75
C SER A 144 -4.82 -12.32 -5.32
N PHE A 145 -4.26 -13.52 -5.13
CA PHE A 145 -3.96 -14.07 -3.81
C PHE A 145 -3.04 -13.13 -3.02
N SER A 146 -1.94 -12.70 -3.61
CA SER A 146 -0.95 -11.85 -2.94
C SER A 146 -1.54 -10.50 -2.58
N ALA A 147 -2.33 -9.91 -3.49
CA ALA A 147 -3.06 -8.67 -3.23
C ALA A 147 -4.04 -8.81 -2.05
N GLN A 148 -4.79 -9.92 -1.99
CA GLN A 148 -5.74 -10.16 -0.89
C GLN A 148 -5.06 -10.39 0.46
N VAL A 149 -3.92 -11.10 0.49
CA VAL A 149 -3.13 -11.30 1.72
C VAL A 149 -2.60 -9.96 2.23
N GLU A 150 -2.03 -9.12 1.35
CA GLU A 150 -1.56 -7.80 1.72
C GLU A 150 -2.71 -6.89 2.19
N GLN A 151 -3.86 -6.92 1.52
CA GLN A 151 -5.05 -6.18 1.96
C GLN A 151 -5.49 -6.59 3.37
N ASN A 152 -5.59 -7.89 3.66
CA ASN A 152 -5.97 -8.40 4.98
C ASN A 152 -4.97 -8.00 6.06
N ARG A 153 -3.67 -8.11 5.76
CA ARG A 153 -2.60 -7.68 6.65
C ARG A 153 -2.73 -6.19 6.97
N ASN A 154 -3.02 -5.37 5.96
CA ASN A 154 -3.27 -3.96 6.18
C ASN A 154 -4.51 -3.79 7.07
N LEU A 155 -5.69 -4.29 6.73
CA LEU A 155 -6.89 -4.16 7.59
C LEU A 155 -6.63 -4.48 9.07
N LEU A 156 -5.92 -5.58 9.36
CA LEU A 156 -5.56 -5.97 10.71
C LEU A 156 -4.66 -4.94 11.41
N LEU A 157 -3.64 -4.42 10.73
CA LEU A 157 -2.79 -3.35 11.26
C LEU A 157 -3.59 -2.05 11.51
N GLY A 158 -4.56 -1.74 10.66
CA GLY A 158 -5.46 -0.59 10.83
C GLY A 158 -6.35 -0.72 12.08
N MET A 159 -6.96 -1.89 12.28
CA MET A 159 -7.77 -2.18 13.47
C MET A 159 -6.94 -2.12 14.75
N LEU A 160 -5.76 -2.73 14.76
CA LEU A 160 -4.86 -2.69 15.92
C LEU A 160 -4.44 -1.24 16.25
N GLY A 161 -4.21 -0.43 15.22
CA GLY A 161 -3.93 1.00 15.35
C GLY A 161 -5.03 1.75 16.10
N HIS A 162 -6.27 1.53 15.68
CA HIS A 162 -7.46 2.13 16.30
C HIS A 162 -7.66 1.67 17.76
N ASP A 163 -7.61 0.36 18.01
CA ASP A 163 -7.94 -0.20 19.31
C ASP A 163 -6.86 0.04 20.37
N MET A 164 -5.61 0.29 19.95
CA MET A 164 -4.52 0.73 20.83
C MET A 164 -4.59 2.23 21.17
N ARG A 165 -5.26 3.06 20.36
CA ARG A 165 -5.37 4.52 20.57
C ARG A 165 -6.10 4.83 21.89
N SER A 166 -7.24 4.20 22.12
CA SER A 166 -8.08 4.43 23.29
C SER A 166 -7.40 4.12 24.65
N PRO A 167 -6.80 2.93 24.87
CA PRO A 167 -6.11 2.64 26.12
C PRO A 167 -4.88 3.54 26.33
N LEU A 168 -4.24 3.97 25.25
CA LEU A 168 -3.11 4.89 25.31
C LEU A 168 -3.53 6.29 25.77
N GLN A 169 -4.62 6.81 25.23
CA GLN A 169 -5.22 8.08 25.66
C GLN A 169 -5.59 8.03 27.15
N ALA A 170 -6.15 6.90 27.62
CA ALA A 170 -6.46 6.72 29.04
C ALA A 170 -5.20 6.79 29.93
N ILE A 171 -4.08 6.19 29.50
CA ILE A 171 -2.78 6.29 30.20
C ILE A 171 -2.29 7.75 30.24
N GLN A 172 -2.39 8.47 29.12
CA GLN A 172 -1.97 9.87 29.05
C GLN A 172 -2.79 10.78 29.98
N VAL A 173 -4.12 10.67 29.93
CA VAL A 173 -5.02 11.45 30.80
C VAL A 173 -4.75 11.17 32.27
N THR A 174 -4.60 9.89 32.63
CA THR A 174 -4.27 9.50 34.01
C THR A 174 -2.93 10.06 34.46
N ALA A 175 -1.91 10.02 33.60
CA ALA A 175 -0.62 10.62 33.90
C ALA A 175 -0.69 12.16 34.03
N SER A 176 -1.44 12.84 33.16
CA SER A 176 -1.69 14.29 33.28
C SER A 176 -2.37 14.66 34.60
N CYS A 177 -3.35 13.87 35.04
CA CYS A 177 -4.00 14.03 36.33
C CYS A 177 -2.99 13.87 37.50
N LEU A 178 -2.13 12.85 37.45
CA LEU A 178 -1.09 12.64 38.46
C LEU A 178 -0.06 13.78 38.52
N ALA A 179 0.27 14.40 37.38
CA ALA A 179 1.13 15.58 37.34
C ALA A 179 0.45 16.80 37.99
N LEU A 180 -0.84 17.01 37.71
CA LEU A 180 -1.63 18.13 38.25
C LEU A 180 -1.89 18.01 39.76
N LEU A 181 -2.06 16.78 40.26
CA LEU A 181 -2.27 16.51 41.69
C LEU A 181 -1.03 16.76 42.55
N ASN A 182 0.12 17.11 41.94
CA ASN A 182 1.35 17.50 42.63
C ASN A 182 1.79 16.50 43.70
N ALA A 183 1.62 15.20 43.42
CA ALA A 183 1.81 14.06 44.32
C ALA A 183 3.29 13.78 44.69
N GLY A 184 4.11 14.83 44.78
CA GLY A 184 5.56 14.79 44.96
C GLY A 184 6.33 14.88 43.64
N GLU A 185 7.53 15.46 43.71
CA GLU A 185 8.39 15.73 42.55
C GLU A 185 8.71 14.46 41.73
N GLN A 186 8.89 13.32 42.40
CA GLN A 186 9.13 12.03 41.73
C GLN A 186 7.91 11.53 40.95
N VAL A 187 6.70 11.69 41.48
CA VAL A 187 5.45 11.28 40.82
C VAL A 187 5.16 12.20 39.63
N SER A 188 5.38 13.51 39.77
CA SER A 188 5.25 14.45 38.66
C SER A 188 6.25 14.14 37.55
N LYS A 189 7.52 13.83 37.87
CA LYS A 189 8.52 13.41 36.87
C LYS A 189 8.15 12.10 36.17
N ALA A 190 7.62 11.12 36.90
CA ALA A 190 7.15 9.85 36.33
C ALA A 190 5.93 10.06 35.43
N ALA A 191 4.97 10.87 35.86
CA ALA A 191 3.81 11.27 35.07
C ALA A 191 4.22 11.98 33.77
N SER A 192 5.12 12.97 33.82
CA SER A 192 5.61 13.64 32.62
C SER A 192 6.33 12.68 31.66
N ARG A 193 7.03 11.65 32.17
CA ARG A 193 7.62 10.60 31.32
C ARG A 193 6.53 9.76 30.63
N LEU A 194 5.47 9.39 31.35
CA LEU A 194 4.33 8.65 30.79
C LEU A 194 3.58 9.46 29.73
N ILE A 195 3.32 10.75 29.97
CA ILE A 195 2.67 11.64 29.00
C ILE A 195 3.47 11.69 27.69
N ARG A 196 4.79 11.93 27.79
CA ARG A 196 5.67 11.98 26.60
C ARG A 196 5.72 10.64 25.87
N SER A 197 5.80 9.52 26.60
CA SER A 197 5.77 8.18 25.99
C SER A 197 4.43 7.88 25.32
N GLY A 198 3.32 8.30 25.94
CA GLY A 198 1.99 8.20 25.38
C GLY A 198 1.85 9.00 24.09
N ALA A 199 2.33 10.25 24.08
CA ALA A 199 2.24 11.11 22.89
C ALA A 199 3.03 10.53 21.71
N ARG A 200 4.21 9.95 21.99
CA ARG A 200 4.99 9.23 20.97
C ARG A 200 4.24 8.02 20.41
N MET A 201 3.67 7.18 21.27
CA MET A 201 2.89 6.02 20.81
C MET A 201 1.65 6.46 20.02
N GLN A 202 1.02 7.59 20.38
CA GLN A 202 -0.15 8.10 19.71
C GLN A 202 0.17 8.47 18.25
N GLY A 203 1.24 9.26 18.05
CA GLY A 203 1.72 9.59 16.71
C GLY A 203 2.06 8.36 15.87
N LEU A 204 2.66 7.33 16.48
CA LEU A 204 2.95 6.06 15.78
C LEU A 204 1.69 5.32 15.32
N LEU A 205 0.65 5.29 16.15
CA LEU A 205 -0.63 4.67 15.82
C LEU A 205 -1.37 5.45 14.74
N ASP A 206 -1.27 6.78 14.77
CA ASP A 206 -1.87 7.65 13.77
C ASP A 206 -1.18 7.48 12.41
N ASP A 207 0.15 7.45 12.39
CA ASP A 207 0.95 7.15 11.19
C ASP A 207 0.61 5.77 10.62
N LEU A 208 0.50 4.75 11.47
CA LEU A 208 0.15 3.38 11.07
C LEU A 208 -1.26 3.32 10.47
N THR A 209 -2.23 3.97 11.11
CA THR A 209 -3.62 4.03 10.63
C THR A 209 -3.67 4.74 9.28
N GLN A 210 -2.93 5.83 9.12
CA GLN A 210 -2.88 6.60 7.88
C GLN A 210 -2.27 5.80 6.74
N PHE A 211 -1.12 5.16 6.98
CA PHE A 211 -0.48 4.24 6.05
C PHE A 211 -1.42 3.09 5.65
N ASN A 212 -2.23 2.61 6.59
CA ASN A 212 -3.15 1.53 6.30
C ASN A 212 -4.24 1.93 5.31
N ARG A 213 -4.86 3.08 5.55
CA ARG A 213 -5.93 3.60 4.69
C ARG A 213 -5.44 3.79 3.25
N THR A 214 -4.24 4.34 3.09
CA THR A 214 -3.65 4.52 1.75
C THR A 214 -3.37 3.17 1.09
N LYS A 215 -2.88 2.17 1.82
CA LYS A 215 -2.68 0.80 1.30
C LYS A 215 -3.97 0.07 0.92
N LEU A 216 -5.09 0.41 1.54
CA LEU A 216 -6.41 -0.10 1.19
C LEU A 216 -7.05 0.65 0.00
N GLY A 217 -6.34 1.59 -0.62
CA GLY A 217 -6.86 2.40 -1.74
C GLY A 217 -7.87 3.47 -1.33
N LEU A 218 -8.11 3.66 -0.02
CA LEU A 218 -9.04 4.67 0.50
C LEU A 218 -8.44 6.09 0.50
N GLY A 219 -7.13 6.20 0.26
CA GLY A 219 -6.41 7.46 0.25
C GLY A 219 -6.50 8.23 1.58
N ILE A 220 -6.15 9.51 1.51
CA ILE A 220 -6.33 10.47 2.61
C ILE A 220 -7.65 11.19 2.35
N ASN A 221 -8.54 11.19 3.34
CA ASN A 221 -9.76 11.99 3.24
C ASN A 221 -9.38 13.46 3.43
N VAL A 222 -9.70 14.27 2.41
CA VAL A 222 -9.50 15.71 2.37
C VAL A 222 -10.88 16.35 2.38
N THR A 223 -11.09 17.28 3.29
CA THR A 223 -12.32 18.08 3.40
C THR A 223 -11.95 19.55 3.22
N PRO A 224 -11.85 20.04 1.97
CA PRO A 224 -11.47 21.42 1.71
C PRO A 224 -12.49 22.40 2.27
N THR A 225 -12.00 23.51 2.78
CA THR A 225 -12.78 24.66 3.25
C THR A 225 -12.14 25.94 2.78
N ASP A 226 -12.92 27.01 2.57
CA ASP A 226 -12.40 28.32 2.19
C ASP A 226 -11.56 28.91 3.34
N VAL A 227 -10.24 28.85 3.20
CA VAL A 227 -9.27 29.29 4.21
C VAL A 227 -8.09 30.00 3.56
N ASN A 228 -7.48 30.90 4.32
CA ASN A 228 -6.19 31.47 3.95
C ASN A 228 -5.08 30.49 4.36
N LEU A 229 -4.45 29.84 3.39
CA LEU A 229 -3.40 28.86 3.67
C LEU A 229 -2.16 29.50 4.32
N ALA A 230 -1.94 30.81 4.17
CA ALA A 230 -0.87 31.52 4.88
C ALA A 230 -1.00 31.39 6.40
N ASP A 231 -2.22 31.59 6.92
CA ASP A 231 -2.50 31.60 8.35
C ASP A 231 -2.37 30.18 8.92
N VAL A 232 -2.92 29.19 8.21
CA VAL A 232 -2.82 27.77 8.55
C VAL A 232 -1.37 27.30 8.70
N LEU A 233 -0.51 27.67 7.74
CA LEU A 233 0.90 27.27 7.76
C LEU A 233 1.72 28.08 8.77
N ALA A 234 1.35 29.34 9.03
CA ALA A 234 1.97 30.15 10.08
C ALA A 234 1.73 29.56 11.48
N ASP A 235 0.50 29.13 11.76
CA ASP A 235 0.14 28.48 13.04
C ASP A 235 1.00 27.24 13.30
N GLU A 236 1.18 26.38 12.29
CA GLU A 236 2.01 25.17 12.40
C GLU A 236 3.49 25.53 12.63
N VAL A 237 4.03 26.53 11.93
CA VAL A 237 5.42 26.96 12.13
C VAL A 237 5.63 27.52 13.52
N ASP A 238 4.68 28.30 14.05
CA ASP A 238 4.77 28.86 15.39
C ASP A 238 4.70 27.78 16.47
N GLU A 239 3.87 26.75 16.28
CA GLU A 239 3.86 25.57 17.14
C GLU A 239 5.22 24.85 17.12
N LEU A 240 5.78 24.60 15.94
CA LEU A 240 7.09 23.95 15.79
C LEU A 240 8.22 24.77 16.40
N ARG A 241 8.18 26.11 16.31
CA ARG A 241 9.13 27.01 16.99
C ARG A 241 9.04 26.88 18.50
N ALA A 242 7.84 26.79 19.05
CA ALA A 242 7.63 26.61 20.49
C ALA A 242 8.16 25.26 21.00
N ILE A 243 8.01 24.20 20.18
CA ILE A 243 8.49 22.84 20.50
C ILE A 243 10.01 22.72 20.34
N HIS A 244 10.59 23.45 19.38
CA HIS A 244 12.02 23.42 19.04
C HIS A 244 12.70 24.79 19.18
N PRO A 245 12.78 25.35 20.40
CA PRO A 245 13.31 26.70 20.62
C PRO A 245 14.80 26.85 20.23
N ASP A 246 15.54 25.73 20.23
CA ASP A 246 16.95 25.69 19.82
C ASP A 246 17.14 25.61 18.28
N ARG A 247 16.05 25.64 17.50
CA ARG A 247 16.09 25.57 16.03
C ARG A 247 15.51 26.83 15.43
N GLN A 248 16.26 27.44 14.51
CA GLN A 248 15.78 28.58 13.74
C GLN A 248 14.89 28.08 12.59
N ILE A 249 13.63 28.48 12.60
CA ILE A 249 12.64 28.16 11.56
C ILE A 249 12.17 29.48 10.94
N GLU A 250 12.44 29.68 9.66
CA GLU A 250 12.09 30.88 8.90
C GLU A 250 10.88 30.57 8.01
N LEU A 251 9.84 31.41 8.07
CA LEU A 251 8.67 31.31 7.20
C LEU A 251 8.60 32.57 6.34
N ASN A 252 8.59 32.38 5.02
CA ASN A 252 8.41 33.43 4.03
C ASN A 252 7.17 33.10 3.20
N VAL A 253 6.16 33.96 3.25
CA VAL A 253 4.90 33.79 2.50
C VAL A 253 4.74 34.94 1.52
N SER A 254 4.37 34.63 0.28
CA SER A 254 4.09 35.65 -0.74
C SER A 254 2.96 35.21 -1.68
N GLY A 255 2.14 36.18 -2.10
CA GLY A 255 0.99 35.95 -2.99
C GLY A 255 -0.33 35.77 -2.25
N ASP A 256 -1.40 35.57 -3.00
CA ASP A 256 -2.75 35.31 -2.49
C ASP A 256 -2.99 33.81 -2.32
N LEU A 257 -3.06 33.37 -1.08
CA LEU A 257 -3.20 31.97 -0.67
C LEU A 257 -4.63 31.59 -0.24
N GLN A 258 -5.61 32.47 -0.47
CA GLN A 258 -7.01 32.13 -0.24
C GLN A 258 -7.47 31.06 -1.22
N GLY A 259 -8.17 30.04 -0.71
CA GLY A 259 -8.79 29.00 -1.52
C GLY A 259 -9.36 27.86 -0.69
N ASP A 260 -9.87 26.84 -1.37
CA ASP A 260 -10.42 25.64 -0.75
C ASP A 260 -9.30 24.66 -0.40
N TRP A 261 -8.97 24.60 0.90
CA TRP A 261 -7.90 23.75 1.43
C TRP A 261 -8.37 22.97 2.65
N ASP A 262 -7.84 21.77 2.85
CA ASP A 262 -7.96 21.07 4.15
C ASP A 262 -6.80 21.50 5.04
N GLY A 263 -7.05 22.54 5.84
CA GLY A 263 -6.04 23.15 6.70
C GLY A 263 -5.31 22.15 7.60
N PRO A 264 -6.02 21.34 8.40
CA PRO A 264 -5.40 20.33 9.26
C PRO A 264 -4.50 19.33 8.52
N ARG A 265 -4.89 18.91 7.30
CA ARG A 265 -4.03 18.04 6.48
C ARG A 265 -2.78 18.77 5.99
N LEU A 266 -2.89 20.02 5.57
CA LEU A 266 -1.73 20.78 5.11
C LEU A 266 -0.77 21.18 6.23
N GLN A 267 -1.27 21.40 7.46
CA GLN A 267 -0.43 21.49 8.66
C GLN A 267 0.36 20.19 8.88
N GLN A 268 -0.31 19.04 8.83
CA GLN A 268 0.35 17.73 8.94
C GLN A 268 1.41 17.50 7.86
N LEU A 269 1.15 17.93 6.62
CA LEU A 269 2.14 17.87 5.53
C LEU A 269 3.35 18.74 5.87
N LEU A 270 3.15 20.01 6.24
CA LEU A 270 4.24 20.93 6.56
C LEU A 270 5.05 20.44 7.76
N GLY A 271 4.39 20.05 8.85
CA GLY A 271 5.02 19.52 10.05
C GLY A 271 5.92 18.32 9.76
N ASN A 272 5.46 17.39 8.92
CA ASN A 272 6.29 16.25 8.50
C ASN A 272 7.57 16.67 7.75
N LEU A 273 7.48 17.67 6.87
CA LEU A 273 8.65 18.17 6.13
C LEU A 273 9.61 18.95 7.04
N VAL A 274 9.09 19.82 7.91
CA VAL A 274 9.90 20.63 8.83
C VAL A 274 10.57 19.75 9.89
N LEU A 275 9.87 18.79 10.47
CA LEU A 275 10.47 17.84 11.43
C LEU A 275 11.56 16.99 10.76
N ASN A 276 11.38 16.61 9.49
CA ASN A 276 12.42 15.95 8.70
C ASN A 276 13.65 16.86 8.52
N ALA A 277 13.43 18.12 8.14
CA ALA A 277 14.48 19.12 8.00
C ALA A 277 15.21 19.41 9.33
N ILE A 278 14.50 19.47 10.45
CA ILE A 278 15.09 19.64 11.80
C ILE A 278 16.00 18.47 12.14
N LYS A 279 15.54 17.25 11.85
CA LYS A 279 16.21 15.99 12.21
C LYS A 279 17.49 15.74 11.39
N TYR A 280 17.45 15.98 10.09
CA TYR A 280 18.57 15.69 9.19
C TYR A 280 19.39 16.92 8.80
N GLY A 281 18.89 18.12 9.09
CA GLY A 281 19.60 19.35 8.84
C GLY A 281 20.69 19.68 9.86
N ALA A 282 21.65 20.48 9.44
CA ALA A 282 22.69 21.02 10.30
C ALA A 282 22.07 21.89 11.41
N GLN A 283 22.66 21.85 12.60
CA GLN A 283 22.10 22.51 13.78
C GLN A 283 22.20 24.04 13.74
N ASP A 284 23.23 24.54 13.07
CA ASP A 284 23.64 25.95 12.97
C ASP A 284 23.01 26.70 11.79
N THR A 285 22.19 26.02 10.97
CA THR A 285 21.52 26.62 9.81
C THR A 285 20.00 26.58 9.97
N PRO A 286 19.28 27.61 9.51
CA PRO A 286 17.83 27.65 9.62
C PRO A 286 17.16 26.61 8.73
N VAL A 287 16.01 26.11 9.16
CA VAL A 287 15.02 25.47 8.29
C VAL A 287 14.19 26.57 7.66
N ARG A 288 14.16 26.64 6.32
CA ARG A 288 13.44 27.68 5.59
C ARG A 288 12.18 27.09 4.96
N VAL A 289 11.04 27.67 5.29
CA VAL A 289 9.74 27.41 4.66
C VAL A 289 9.41 28.59 3.76
N THR A 290 9.25 28.35 2.47
CA THR A 290 8.84 29.37 1.50
C THR A 290 7.53 28.95 0.88
N VAL A 291 6.53 29.83 0.93
CA VAL A 291 5.22 29.60 0.33
C VAL A 291 4.97 30.69 -0.70
N THR A 292 4.73 30.25 -1.94
CA THR A 292 4.41 31.15 -3.05
C THR A 292 3.17 30.63 -3.77
N CYS A 293 2.52 31.47 -4.56
CA CYS A 293 1.48 31.01 -5.47
C CYS A 293 1.58 31.70 -6.82
N ASP A 294 1.12 30.98 -7.83
CA ASP A 294 0.72 31.54 -9.11
C ASP A 294 -0.81 31.43 -9.26
N VAL A 295 -1.30 31.67 -10.47
CA VAL A 295 -2.74 31.63 -10.79
C VAL A 295 -3.32 30.22 -10.61
N THR A 296 -2.49 29.19 -10.83
CA THR A 296 -2.91 27.79 -10.93
C THR A 296 -2.45 26.94 -9.77
N HIS A 297 -1.37 27.29 -9.08
CA HIS A 297 -0.75 26.46 -8.05
C HIS A 297 -0.28 27.27 -6.84
N VAL A 298 -0.27 26.60 -5.69
CA VAL A 298 0.50 26.99 -4.50
C VAL A 298 1.73 26.10 -4.42
N HIS A 299 2.89 26.71 -4.19
CA HIS A 299 4.16 26.02 -4.01
C HIS A 299 4.66 26.21 -2.57
N ILE A 300 4.97 25.10 -1.91
CA ILE A 300 5.52 25.07 -0.55
C ILE A 300 6.90 24.40 -0.63
N ASP A 301 7.96 25.17 -0.35
CA ASP A 301 9.32 24.68 -0.30
C ASP A 301 9.82 24.63 1.15
N VAL A 302 10.31 23.46 1.57
CA VAL A 302 10.98 23.28 2.87
C VAL A 302 12.43 22.91 2.63
N SER A 303 13.34 23.82 2.99
CA SER A 303 14.78 23.71 2.73
C SER A 303 15.59 23.65 4.01
N ASN A 304 16.64 22.82 4.02
CA ASN A 304 17.63 22.77 5.08
C ASN A 304 19.03 22.47 4.51
N ARG A 305 20.08 22.92 5.20
CA ARG A 305 21.44 22.44 4.92
C ARG A 305 21.69 21.15 5.69
N GLY A 306 22.51 20.25 5.16
CA GLY A 306 22.77 18.96 5.80
C GLY A 306 23.60 18.04 4.91
N ALA A 307 23.71 16.78 5.31
CA ALA A 307 24.36 15.76 4.50
C ALA A 307 23.58 15.55 3.19
N VAL A 308 24.31 15.43 2.08
CA VAL A 308 23.73 15.16 0.77
C VAL A 308 23.06 13.80 0.78
N ILE A 309 21.85 13.75 0.24
CA ILE A 309 21.10 12.50 0.09
C ILE A 309 21.59 11.80 -1.18
N GLU A 310 22.07 10.57 -1.03
CA GLU A 310 22.50 9.74 -2.16
C GLU A 310 21.39 9.56 -3.19
N SER A 311 21.74 9.55 -4.49
CA SER A 311 20.76 9.45 -5.58
C SER A 311 19.88 8.20 -5.51
N ALA A 312 20.42 7.07 -5.05
CA ALA A 312 19.65 5.84 -4.84
C ALA A 312 18.58 5.99 -3.75
N THR A 313 18.83 6.85 -2.75
CA THR A 313 17.88 7.16 -1.67
C THR A 313 16.83 8.15 -2.15
N LEU A 314 17.20 9.16 -2.95
CA LEU A 314 16.27 10.16 -3.49
C LEU A 314 15.09 9.52 -4.24
N GLY A 315 15.35 8.53 -5.10
CA GLY A 315 14.31 7.85 -5.87
C GLY A 315 13.31 7.03 -5.03
N ARG A 316 13.58 6.84 -3.74
CA ARG A 316 12.77 6.03 -2.82
C ARG A 316 12.42 6.76 -1.52
N ILE A 317 12.77 8.03 -1.38
CA ILE A 317 12.69 8.73 -0.09
C ILE A 317 11.26 8.89 0.43
N PHE A 318 10.29 8.94 -0.49
CA PHE A 318 8.87 8.98 -0.18
C PHE A 318 8.25 7.60 -0.02
N ASN A 319 9.01 6.51 -0.21
CA ASN A 319 8.47 5.17 0.02
C ASN A 319 8.26 4.95 1.52
N PRO A 320 7.18 4.25 1.91
CA PRO A 320 6.85 4.02 3.31
C PRO A 320 7.92 3.17 4.00
N LEU A 321 8.13 3.42 5.30
CA LEU A 321 9.06 2.70 6.18
C LEU A 321 10.54 2.82 5.76
N MET A 322 10.87 3.77 4.89
CA MET A 322 12.25 4.06 4.53
C MET A 322 12.94 4.84 5.66
N ARG A 323 14.18 4.45 5.97
CA ARG A 323 15.05 5.13 6.95
C ARG A 323 16.37 5.47 6.27
N GLY A 324 16.92 6.65 6.59
CA GLY A 324 18.19 7.09 6.03
C GLY A 324 19.35 6.18 6.46
N PRO A 325 20.37 5.96 5.60
CA PRO A 325 21.58 5.27 6.01
C PRO A 325 22.31 6.08 7.09
N GLY A 326 22.65 5.44 8.22
CA GLY A 326 23.62 5.99 9.19
C GLY A 326 23.14 6.44 10.57
N ARG A 327 21.84 6.40 10.90
CA ARG A 327 21.32 6.91 12.22
C ARG A 327 20.41 5.97 13.02
N ARG A 328 20.59 4.64 12.86
CA ARG A 328 19.78 3.60 13.54
C ARG A 328 19.60 3.82 15.06
N SER A 329 20.61 4.30 15.77
CA SER A 329 20.59 4.46 17.23
C SER A 329 19.89 5.74 17.75
N GLU A 330 19.82 6.81 16.95
CA GLU A 330 19.04 8.02 17.28
C GLU A 330 17.58 7.88 16.81
N ASP A 331 17.35 7.15 15.71
CA ASP A 331 16.02 6.88 15.16
C ASP A 331 15.15 6.00 16.06
N GLU A 332 15.75 4.99 16.73
CA GLU A 332 15.05 4.16 17.73
C GLU A 332 14.63 4.98 18.95
N ARG A 333 15.40 6.01 19.31
CA ARG A 333 15.07 6.93 20.42
C ARG A 333 14.01 7.96 20.03
N ALA A 334 13.99 8.37 18.77
CA ALA A 334 13.01 9.32 18.21
C ALA A 334 11.65 8.67 17.90
N GLY A 335 11.57 7.35 17.79
CA GLY A 335 10.30 6.63 17.67
C GLY A 335 9.52 6.96 16.40
N SER A 336 10.18 7.27 15.28
CA SER A 336 9.52 7.53 14.00
C SER A 336 9.47 6.26 13.14
N LEU A 337 8.29 5.87 12.62
CA LEU A 337 8.15 4.71 11.73
C LEU A 337 8.82 4.88 10.36
N GLY A 338 9.27 6.10 10.02
CA GLY A 338 9.73 6.43 8.67
C GLY A 338 8.54 6.63 7.71
N LEU A 339 7.41 7.12 8.25
CA LEU A 339 6.19 7.37 7.48
C LEU A 339 5.94 8.86 7.19
N GLY A 340 6.62 9.80 7.87
CA GLY A 340 6.34 11.23 7.73
C GLY A 340 6.41 11.75 6.29
N LEU A 341 7.50 11.47 5.56
CA LEU A 341 7.64 11.88 4.15
C LEU A 341 6.62 11.16 3.23
N TYR A 342 6.31 9.90 3.52
CA TYR A 342 5.27 9.18 2.79
C TYR A 342 3.90 9.83 3.01
N ILE A 343 3.54 10.15 4.26
CA ILE A 343 2.28 10.81 4.62
C ILE A 343 2.20 12.19 3.95
N ALA A 344 3.26 13.00 4.01
CA ALA A 344 3.31 14.27 3.29
C ALA A 344 3.05 14.11 1.78
N SER A 345 3.65 13.09 1.16
CA SER A 345 3.42 12.79 -0.26
C SER A 345 1.97 12.37 -0.56
N GLU A 346 1.35 11.58 0.31
CA GLU A 346 -0.04 11.14 0.15
C GLU A 346 -1.03 12.29 0.42
N ILE A 347 -0.69 13.24 1.30
CA ILE A 347 -1.50 14.44 1.54
C ILE A 347 -1.46 15.34 0.31
N ALA A 348 -0.27 15.55 -0.27
CA ALA A 348 -0.13 16.32 -1.51
C ALA A 348 -0.96 15.69 -2.65
N LYS A 349 -0.85 14.37 -2.85
CA LYS A 349 -1.64 13.63 -3.85
C LYS A 349 -3.15 13.74 -3.60
N ALA A 350 -3.59 13.68 -2.35
CA ALA A 350 -5.01 13.81 -2.01
C ALA A 350 -5.56 15.22 -2.28
N HIS A 351 -4.68 16.22 -2.36
CA HIS A 351 -4.98 17.58 -2.84
C HIS A 351 -4.73 17.72 -4.36
N SER A 352 -4.61 16.62 -5.11
CA SER A 352 -4.28 16.61 -6.54
C SER A 352 -2.92 17.24 -6.90
N GLY A 353 -2.03 17.35 -5.92
CA GLY A 353 -0.70 17.91 -6.05
C GLY A 353 0.41 16.86 -6.13
N SER A 354 1.64 17.34 -6.05
CA SER A 354 2.86 16.52 -6.07
C SER A 354 3.88 17.00 -5.04
N ILE A 355 4.83 16.12 -4.71
CA ILE A 355 6.01 16.45 -3.91
C ILE A 355 7.25 15.95 -4.63
N GLU A 356 8.26 16.80 -4.71
CA GLU A 356 9.58 16.48 -5.23
C GLU A 356 10.64 16.77 -4.17
N THR A 357 11.82 16.17 -4.33
CA THR A 357 12.97 16.54 -3.51
C THR A 357 14.21 16.71 -4.35
N ARG A 358 15.04 17.69 -3.95
CA ARG A 358 16.35 17.94 -4.53
C ARG A 358 17.34 18.05 -3.39
N SER A 359 18.48 17.37 -3.52
CA SER A 359 19.56 17.44 -2.53
C SER A 359 20.86 17.71 -3.26
N SER A 360 21.59 18.72 -2.79
CA SER A 360 22.90 19.12 -3.28
C SER A 360 23.87 19.30 -2.10
N ASP A 361 25.14 19.56 -2.39
CA ASP A 361 26.17 19.85 -1.37
C ASP A 361 25.82 21.07 -0.49
N THR A 362 24.90 21.93 -0.94
CA THR A 362 24.53 23.16 -0.23
C THR A 362 23.24 23.03 0.56
N GLU A 363 22.21 22.38 0.00
CA GLU A 363 20.91 22.26 0.64
C GLU A 363 20.13 21.04 0.15
N THR A 364 19.17 20.63 0.96
CA THR A 364 18.09 19.73 0.58
C THR A 364 16.78 20.48 0.65
N THR A 365 15.98 20.40 -0.41
CA THR A 365 14.69 21.08 -0.54
C THR A 365 13.61 20.09 -0.93
N PHE A 366 12.52 20.08 -0.15
CA PHE A 366 11.28 19.38 -0.45
C PHE A 366 10.29 20.38 -1.01
N SER A 367 9.86 20.17 -2.25
CA SER A 367 8.99 21.09 -3.00
C SER A 367 7.63 20.45 -3.22
N VAL A 368 6.58 21.07 -2.68
CA VAL A 368 5.19 20.63 -2.82
C VAL A 368 4.48 21.59 -3.76
N SER A 369 3.78 21.05 -4.76
CA SER A 369 2.95 21.83 -5.68
C SER A 369 1.51 21.38 -5.58
N LEU A 370 0.61 22.30 -5.23
CA LEU A 370 -0.82 22.03 -5.02
C LEU A 370 -1.64 22.85 -6.03
N PRO A 371 -2.51 22.24 -6.84
CA PRO A 371 -3.38 23.00 -7.73
C PRO A 371 -4.38 23.83 -6.90
N ARG A 372 -4.58 25.09 -7.29
CA ARG A 372 -5.67 25.91 -6.79
C ARG A 372 -6.95 25.42 -7.46
N MET A 373 -7.93 24.96 -6.68
CA MET A 373 -9.25 24.69 -7.23
C MET A 373 -9.89 26.02 -7.62
N HIS A 374 -9.87 26.34 -8.91
CA HIS A 374 -10.66 27.42 -9.47
C HIS A 374 -12.05 26.86 -9.78
N ASP A 375 -12.97 26.95 -8.82
CA ASP A 375 -14.39 26.91 -9.16
C ASP A 375 -15.14 28.00 -8.41
N ARG A 376 -15.17 29.18 -9.03
CA ARG A 376 -16.26 30.14 -8.83
C ARG A 376 -17.09 30.16 -10.10
N SER A 377 -17.70 29.03 -10.44
CA SER A 377 -18.87 29.02 -11.31
C SER A 377 -20.08 29.47 -10.48
N CYS A 378 -20.73 30.52 -10.98
CA CYS A 378 -21.84 31.32 -10.44
C CYS A 378 -22.94 30.60 -9.64
#